data_AF-A0A7W7YTD0-F1
#
_entry.id   AF-A0A7W7YTD0-F1
#
_cell.length_a   1.000
_cell.length_b   1.000
_cell.length_c   1.000
_cell.angle_alpha   90.00
_cell.angle_beta   90.00
_cell.angle_gamma   90.00
#
_symmetry.space_group_name_H-M   'P 1'
#
loop_
_entity.id
_entity.type
_entity.pdbx_description
1 polymer ?
#
loop_
_entity_poly.entity_id
_entity_poly.type
_entity_poly.pdbx_seq_one_letter_code
_entity_poly.pdbx_strand_id
1 'polypeptide(L)'
;MATQKELIAVVAENMGVPIETVTVIDRYLAEAGLRTRALRGRGTTPMTYADAANMIIATAWDANPKDAVNLVKAFRDLLANRVRETVYVAKDALGSTFGEALSNMIESIPEERAAFSAPDDAPGHMSVRVIMYGPEPRADVILVKDGEPNTFEFGPMFSRSIDLRRTVEFSQITLGFVGEAIADGFSK
;
A
#
# COMPACT_ATOMS: atom_id res chain seq x y z
N MET A 1 11.04 8.11 11.32
CA MET A 1 11.26 6.83 10.59
C MET A 1 11.12 5.63 11.51
N ALA A 2 10.06 4.85 11.29
CA ALA A 2 9.71 3.67 12.08
C ALA A 2 10.82 2.62 12.14
N THR A 3 10.91 1.93 13.26
CA THR A 3 11.67 0.68 13.37
C THR A 3 10.93 -0.47 12.71
N GLN A 4 11.65 -1.56 12.42
CA GLN A 4 11.04 -2.81 11.92
C GLN A 4 9.89 -3.30 12.82
N LYS A 5 10.09 -3.25 14.14
CA LYS A 5 9.10 -3.74 15.11
C LYS A 5 7.82 -2.88 15.08
N GLU A 6 7.97 -1.57 14.94
CA GLU A 6 6.84 -0.64 14.81
C GLU A 6 6.07 -0.89 13.52
N LEU A 7 6.76 -1.03 12.38
CA LEU A 7 6.10 -1.33 11.11
C LEU A 7 5.29 -2.64 11.18
N ILE A 8 5.87 -3.70 11.74
CA ILE A 8 5.18 -4.98 11.93
C ILE A 8 3.92 -4.81 12.79
N ALA A 9 4.03 -4.10 13.92
CA ALA A 9 2.91 -3.89 14.83
C ALA A 9 1.76 -3.12 14.19
N VAL A 10 2.09 -2.00 13.51
CA VAL A 10 1.09 -1.14 12.88
C VAL A 10 0.41 -1.85 11.71
N VAL A 11 1.16 -2.60 10.89
CA VAL A 11 0.56 -3.38 9.79
C VAL A 11 -0.30 -4.52 10.34
N ALA A 12 0.16 -5.25 11.36
CA ALA A 12 -0.64 -6.31 11.99
C ALA A 12 -1.98 -5.80 12.51
N GLU A 13 -1.96 -4.68 13.24
CA GLU A 13 -3.15 -4.03 13.80
C GLU A 13 -4.11 -3.56 12.71
N ASN A 14 -3.62 -2.82 11.72
CA ASN A 14 -4.47 -2.20 10.70
C ASN A 14 -4.97 -3.17 9.63
N MET A 15 -4.23 -4.27 9.37
CA MET A 15 -4.65 -5.30 8.42
C MET A 15 -5.42 -6.45 9.08
N GLY A 16 -5.53 -6.45 10.42
CA GLY A 16 -6.19 -7.53 11.16
C GLY A 16 -5.47 -8.88 11.07
N VAL A 17 -4.16 -8.87 10.83
CA VAL A 17 -3.33 -10.08 10.67
C VAL A 17 -2.56 -10.32 11.96
N PRO A 18 -2.48 -11.57 12.47
CA PRO A 18 -1.70 -11.87 13.66
C PRO A 18 -0.25 -11.39 13.56
N ILE A 19 0.28 -10.80 14.64
CA ILE A 19 1.62 -10.19 14.64
C ILE A 19 2.72 -11.21 14.32
N GLU A 20 2.55 -12.47 14.73
CA GLU A 20 3.46 -13.57 14.42
C GLU A 20 3.49 -13.85 12.91
N THR A 21 2.32 -13.82 12.26
CA THR A 21 2.20 -13.99 10.81
C THR A 21 2.91 -12.87 10.08
N VAL A 22 2.66 -11.61 10.46
CA VAL A 22 3.35 -10.45 9.87
C VAL A 22 4.85 -10.51 10.11
N THR A 23 5.30 -10.97 11.28
CA THR A 23 6.73 -11.15 11.60
C THR A 23 7.39 -12.17 10.67
N VAL A 24 6.72 -13.28 10.36
CA VAL A 24 7.24 -14.29 9.42
C VAL A 24 7.29 -13.74 7.99
N ILE A 25 6.24 -13.05 7.56
CA ILE A 25 6.18 -12.36 6.25
C ILE A 25 7.35 -11.38 6.13
N ASP A 26 7.51 -10.51 7.13
CA ASP A 26 8.56 -9.50 7.20
C ASP A 26 9.96 -10.10 7.04
N ARG A 27 10.25 -11.22 7.73
CA ARG A 27 11.51 -11.95 7.55
C ARG A 27 11.71 -12.41 6.11
N TYR A 28 10.68 -12.99 5.47
CA TYR A 28 10.77 -13.44 4.08
C TYR A 28 10.97 -12.28 3.10
N LEU A 29 10.32 -11.14 3.31
CA LEU A 29 10.53 -9.94 2.48
C LEU A 29 11.96 -9.41 2.64
N ALA A 30 12.48 -9.36 3.85
CA ALA A 30 13.86 -8.94 4.12
C ALA A 30 14.87 -9.89 3.47
N GLU A 31 14.66 -11.19 3.57
CA GLU A 31 15.49 -12.21 2.93
C GLU A 31 15.46 -12.10 1.40
N ALA A 32 14.31 -11.79 0.81
CA ALA A 32 14.14 -11.60 -0.63
C ALA A 32 14.63 -10.24 -1.15
N GLY A 33 15.07 -9.31 -0.28
CA GLY A 33 15.47 -7.96 -0.68
C GLY A 33 14.30 -7.06 -1.07
N LEU A 34 13.08 -7.44 -0.69
CA LEU A 34 11.85 -6.65 -0.85
C LEU A 34 11.62 -5.72 0.35
N ARG A 35 12.46 -5.85 1.38
CA ARG A 35 12.45 -4.99 2.56
C ARG A 35 13.88 -4.69 3.01
N THR A 36 14.13 -3.49 3.52
CA THR A 36 15.42 -3.07 4.09
C THR A 36 15.87 -3.99 5.24
N ARG A 37 16.98 -4.73 5.06
CA ARG A 37 17.51 -5.61 6.12
C ARG A 37 18.10 -4.81 7.28
N ALA A 38 17.87 -5.27 8.50
CA ALA A 38 18.53 -4.70 9.67
C ALA A 38 20.05 -4.89 9.58
N LEU A 39 20.81 -3.80 9.69
CA LEU A 39 22.28 -3.85 9.70
C LEU A 39 22.77 -4.45 11.02
N ARG A 40 23.60 -5.49 10.94
CA ARG A 40 24.19 -6.10 12.15
C ARG A 40 24.93 -5.05 12.96
N GLY A 41 24.61 -4.94 14.25
CA GLY A 41 25.31 -4.08 15.21
C GLY A 41 24.92 -2.60 15.20
N ARG A 42 23.91 -2.18 14.43
CA ARG A 42 23.33 -0.82 14.54
C ARG A 42 22.01 -0.88 15.32
N GLY A 43 21.82 0.06 16.24
CA GLY A 43 20.75 0.05 17.24
C GLY A 43 19.33 0.04 16.68
N THR A 44 19.12 0.59 15.49
CA THR A 44 17.84 0.57 14.75
C THR A 44 18.11 0.75 13.27
N THR A 45 17.33 0.08 12.41
CA THR A 45 17.33 0.33 10.96
C THR A 45 15.99 0.97 10.60
N PRO A 46 15.96 2.21 10.09
CA PRO A 46 14.73 2.88 9.72
C PRO A 46 14.08 2.18 8.53
N MET A 47 12.77 1.99 8.60
CA MET A 47 11.96 1.46 7.50
C MET A 47 11.54 2.58 6.55
N THR A 48 11.41 2.26 5.27
CA THR A 48 10.97 3.16 4.20
C THR A 48 9.49 2.99 3.87
N TYR A 49 8.89 3.93 3.15
CA TYR A 49 7.52 3.78 2.63
C TYR A 49 7.38 2.60 1.65
N ALA A 50 8.42 2.31 0.87
CA ALA A 50 8.47 1.14 0.00
C ALA A 50 8.45 -0.18 0.80
N ASP A 51 9.12 -0.22 1.97
CA ASP A 51 9.08 -1.37 2.87
C ASP A 51 7.64 -1.63 3.36
N ALA A 52 6.91 -0.57 3.72
CA ALA A 52 5.52 -0.66 4.13
C ALA A 52 4.58 -1.05 2.99
N ALA A 53 4.74 -0.48 1.79
CA ALA A 53 3.95 -0.84 0.62
C ALA A 53 4.07 -2.35 0.33
N ASN A 54 5.28 -2.89 0.35
CA ASN A 54 5.50 -4.33 0.18
C ASN A 54 4.88 -5.16 1.31
N MET A 55 4.93 -4.68 2.56
CA MET A 55 4.29 -5.35 3.70
C MET A 55 2.77 -5.41 3.56
N ILE A 56 2.14 -4.29 3.15
CA ILE A 56 0.68 -4.22 2.92
C ILE A 56 0.28 -5.17 1.79
N ILE A 57 1.00 -5.18 0.68
CA ILE A 57 0.73 -6.11 -0.44
C ILE A 57 0.83 -7.58 0.02
N ALA A 58 1.83 -7.90 0.84
CA ALA A 58 2.04 -9.25 1.35
C ALA A 58 0.96 -9.71 2.34
N THR A 59 0.37 -8.77 3.09
CA THR A 59 -0.60 -9.03 4.17
C THR A 59 -2.06 -8.84 3.74
N ALA A 60 -2.29 -8.16 2.62
CA ALA A 60 -3.61 -7.94 2.03
C ALA A 60 -4.37 -9.25 1.78
N TRP A 61 -3.66 -10.31 1.43
CA TRP A 61 -4.25 -11.61 1.16
C TRP A 61 -4.16 -12.51 2.39
N ASP A 62 -5.23 -13.27 2.66
CA ASP A 62 -5.20 -14.42 3.59
C ASP A 62 -4.44 -15.60 2.94
N ALA A 63 -3.18 -15.35 2.61
CA ALA A 63 -2.27 -16.27 1.94
C ALA A 63 -1.27 -16.86 2.95
N ASN A 64 -0.68 -17.99 2.58
CA ASN A 64 0.39 -18.57 3.39
C ASN A 64 1.58 -17.60 3.42
N PRO A 65 2.23 -17.36 4.58
CA PRO A 65 3.40 -16.48 4.65
C PRO A 65 4.50 -16.80 3.64
N LYS A 66 4.65 -18.08 3.25
CA LYS A 66 5.63 -18.51 2.23
C LYS A 66 5.37 -17.91 0.85
N ASP A 67 4.12 -17.56 0.53
CA ASP A 67 3.72 -16.99 -0.76
C ASP A 67 3.85 -15.46 -0.80
N ALA A 68 4.12 -14.82 0.35
CA ALA A 68 4.23 -13.36 0.47
C ALA A 68 5.20 -12.74 -0.54
N VAL A 69 6.36 -13.36 -0.75
CA VAL A 69 7.37 -12.87 -1.70
C VAL A 69 6.84 -12.89 -3.13
N ASN A 70 6.10 -13.95 -3.49
CA ASN A 70 5.52 -14.09 -4.83
C ASN A 70 4.38 -13.10 -5.03
N LEU A 71 3.53 -12.91 -4.01
CA LEU A 71 2.47 -11.91 -4.03
C LEU A 71 3.03 -10.50 -4.24
N VAL A 72 4.05 -10.12 -3.46
CA VAL A 72 4.66 -8.79 -3.60
C VAL A 72 5.24 -8.59 -5.00
N LYS A 73 5.96 -9.57 -5.55
CA LYS A 73 6.47 -9.47 -6.93
C LYS A 73 5.35 -9.40 -7.97
N ALA A 74 4.27 -10.15 -7.76
CA ALA A 74 3.15 -10.19 -8.69
C ALA A 74 2.38 -8.86 -8.74
N PHE A 75 2.28 -8.14 -7.62
CA PHE A 75 1.51 -6.90 -7.53
C PHE A 75 2.36 -5.63 -7.65
N ARG A 76 3.52 -5.57 -6.99
CA ARG A 76 4.30 -4.31 -6.92
C ARG A 76 4.71 -3.81 -8.30
N ASP A 77 5.03 -4.73 -9.22
CA ASP A 77 5.58 -4.43 -10.54
C ASP A 77 4.46 -4.25 -11.60
N LEU A 78 3.19 -4.23 -11.17
CA LEU A 78 2.06 -3.99 -12.08
C LEU A 78 2.14 -2.56 -12.64
N LEU A 79 2.27 -2.46 -13.96
CA LEU A 79 2.34 -1.18 -14.66
C LEU A 79 0.98 -0.47 -14.66
N ALA A 80 1.02 0.86 -14.52
CA ALA A 80 -0.15 1.71 -14.73
C ALA A 80 -0.60 1.64 -16.20
N ASN A 81 -1.83 1.17 -16.44
CA ASN A 81 -2.38 0.98 -17.78
C ASN A 81 -3.41 2.03 -18.17
N ARG A 82 -4.12 2.61 -17.21
CA ARG A 82 -5.14 3.62 -17.49
C ARG A 82 -5.34 4.56 -16.31
N VAL A 83 -5.19 5.85 -16.56
CA VAL A 83 -5.89 6.90 -15.81
C VAL A 83 -7.23 7.07 -16.53
N ARG A 84 -8.37 6.73 -15.91
CA ARG A 84 -9.65 7.18 -16.46
C ARG A 84 -9.72 8.70 -16.22
N GLU A 85 -9.25 9.45 -17.22
CA GLU A 85 -9.05 10.89 -17.16
C GLU A 85 -10.36 11.62 -16.86
N THR A 86 -10.46 12.14 -15.63
CA THR A 86 -11.15 13.42 -15.38
C THR A 86 -10.19 14.51 -14.92
N VAL A 87 -8.94 14.21 -14.55
CA VAL A 87 -7.93 15.25 -14.26
C VAL A 87 -6.53 14.85 -14.72
N TYR A 88 -5.76 15.84 -15.19
CA TYR A 88 -4.29 15.85 -15.23
C TYR A 88 -3.76 15.76 -13.79
N VAL A 89 -3.88 14.59 -13.16
CA VAL A 89 -2.93 14.23 -12.11
C VAL A 89 -1.62 14.04 -12.87
N ALA A 90 -0.59 14.83 -12.54
CA ALA A 90 0.73 14.71 -13.17
C ALA A 90 1.03 13.22 -13.35
N LYS A 91 1.41 12.83 -14.57
CA LYS A 91 1.58 11.43 -15.02
C LYS A 91 2.46 10.57 -14.09
N ASP A 92 3.09 11.21 -13.10
CA ASP A 92 4.08 10.72 -12.16
C ASP A 92 3.61 10.77 -10.68
N ALA A 93 2.44 11.32 -10.33
CA ALA A 93 2.08 11.55 -8.92
C ALA A 93 1.95 10.24 -8.11
N LEU A 94 1.48 9.17 -8.76
CA LEU A 94 1.41 7.83 -8.20
C LEU A 94 2.49 6.89 -8.76
N GLY A 95 3.46 7.40 -9.51
CA GLY A 95 4.50 6.55 -10.12
C GLY A 95 4.02 5.64 -11.25
N SER A 96 4.94 4.81 -11.72
CA SER A 96 4.80 3.95 -12.92
C SER A 96 4.27 2.55 -12.61
N THR A 97 4.39 2.13 -11.35
CA THR A 97 3.99 0.81 -10.87
C THR A 97 3.04 0.90 -9.68
N PHE A 98 2.30 -0.16 -9.41
CA PHE A 98 1.42 -0.22 -8.24
C PHE A 98 2.19 -0.11 -6.92
N GLY A 99 3.40 -0.67 -6.84
CA GLY A 99 4.27 -0.55 -5.66
C GLY A 99 4.70 0.89 -5.39
N GLU A 100 5.05 1.64 -6.44
CA GLU A 100 5.35 3.08 -6.35
C GLU A 100 4.11 3.86 -5.93
N ALA A 101 2.95 3.58 -6.52
CA ALA A 101 1.69 4.22 -6.16
C ALA A 101 1.36 4.06 -4.69
N LEU A 102 1.47 2.83 -4.20
CA LEU A 102 1.20 2.53 -2.80
C LEU A 102 2.21 3.20 -1.87
N SER A 103 3.50 3.20 -2.21
CA SER A 103 4.53 3.90 -1.45
C SER A 103 4.25 5.40 -1.36
N ASN A 104 3.96 6.05 -2.50
CA ASN A 104 3.67 7.48 -2.55
C ASN A 104 2.40 7.84 -1.76
N MET A 105 1.37 6.99 -1.80
CA MET A 105 0.15 7.22 -1.00
C MET A 105 0.41 7.10 0.51
N ILE A 106 1.21 6.12 0.94
CA ILE A 106 1.57 5.97 2.36
C ILE A 106 2.35 7.20 2.84
N GLU A 107 3.17 7.80 1.98
CA GLU A 107 3.90 9.03 2.28
C GLU A 107 3.00 10.28 2.29
N SER A 108 2.14 10.45 1.29
CA SER A 108 1.40 11.71 1.11
C SER A 108 0.13 11.84 1.95
N ILE A 109 -0.55 10.74 2.30
CA ILE A 109 -1.80 10.79 3.08
C ILE A 109 -1.61 11.47 4.44
N PRO A 110 -0.56 11.15 5.23
CA PRO A 110 -0.26 11.87 6.47
C PRO A 110 0.01 13.37 6.26
N GLU A 111 0.71 13.75 5.18
CA GLU A 111 1.01 15.15 4.87
C GLU A 111 -0.25 15.94 4.51
N GLU A 112 -1.19 15.30 3.83
CA GLU A 112 -2.47 15.86 3.41
C GLU A 112 -3.62 15.49 4.37
N ARG A 113 -3.32 15.16 5.64
CA ARG A 113 -4.30 14.67 6.63
C ARG A 113 -5.56 15.52 6.72
N ALA A 114 -5.43 16.84 6.60
CA ALA A 114 -6.57 17.76 6.63
C ALA A 114 -7.55 17.52 5.47
N ALA A 115 -7.04 17.25 4.26
CA ALA A 115 -7.86 16.94 3.09
C ALA A 115 -8.54 15.56 3.22
N PHE A 116 -7.79 14.56 3.71
CA PHE A 116 -8.31 13.18 3.89
C PHE A 116 -9.26 13.00 5.08
N SER A 117 -9.30 13.94 6.02
CA SER A 117 -10.19 13.94 7.18
C SER A 117 -11.35 14.93 7.05
N ALA A 118 -11.39 15.74 5.99
CA ALA A 118 -12.45 16.70 5.76
C ALA A 118 -13.77 15.96 5.46
N PRO A 119 -14.94 16.54 5.80
CA PRO A 119 -16.23 16.03 5.33
C PRO A 119 -16.31 15.95 3.81
N ASP A 120 -17.09 15.00 3.27
CA ASP A 120 -17.20 14.75 1.82
C ASP A 120 -17.67 15.97 1.00
N ASP A 121 -18.38 16.91 1.63
CA ASP A 121 -18.87 18.16 1.02
C ASP A 121 -17.92 19.36 1.18
N ALA A 122 -16.82 19.19 1.90
CA ALA A 122 -15.85 20.26 2.12
C ALA A 122 -14.97 20.49 0.87
N PRO A 123 -14.67 21.75 0.52
CA PRO A 123 -13.69 22.05 -0.52
C PRO A 123 -12.32 21.46 -0.19
N GLY A 124 -11.72 20.79 -1.17
CA GLY A 124 -10.44 20.09 -1.02
C GLY A 124 -10.54 18.72 -0.35
N HIS A 125 -11.74 18.18 -0.10
CA HIS A 125 -11.91 16.82 0.42
C HIS A 125 -11.24 15.80 -0.51
N MET A 126 -10.50 14.88 0.10
CA MET A 126 -9.88 13.75 -0.59
C MET A 126 -10.22 12.43 0.10
N SER A 127 -10.43 11.38 -0.68
CA SER A 127 -10.50 10.01 -0.16
C SER A 127 -9.83 9.05 -1.12
N VAL A 128 -9.24 7.97 -0.61
CA VAL A 128 -8.60 6.97 -1.44
C VAL A 128 -9.03 5.56 -1.07
N ARG A 129 -9.32 4.76 -2.09
CA ARG A 129 -9.61 3.34 -1.96
C ARG A 129 -8.66 2.57 -2.86
N VAL A 130 -8.03 1.55 -2.30
CA VAL A 130 -7.15 0.65 -3.04
C VAL A 130 -7.80 -0.71 -3.10
N ILE A 131 -7.93 -1.25 -4.30
CA ILE A 131 -8.60 -2.52 -4.57
C ILE A 131 -7.61 -3.43 -5.28
N MET A 132 -7.32 -4.58 -4.70
CA MET A 132 -6.49 -5.62 -5.32
C MET A 132 -7.37 -6.78 -5.79
N TYR A 133 -7.08 -7.31 -6.97
CA TYR A 133 -7.82 -8.42 -7.58
C TYR A 133 -6.91 -9.62 -7.81
N GLY A 134 -7.48 -10.82 -7.65
CA GLY A 134 -6.88 -12.09 -8.03
C GLY A 134 -7.93 -13.07 -8.56
N PRO A 135 -7.53 -14.21 -9.15
CA PRO A 135 -6.17 -14.76 -9.19
C PRO A 135 -5.23 -14.12 -10.21
N GLU A 136 -5.75 -13.45 -11.23
CA GLU A 136 -4.95 -12.64 -12.17
C GLU A 136 -4.60 -11.30 -11.50
N PRO A 137 -3.31 -11.00 -11.20
CA PRO A 137 -2.94 -9.82 -10.42
C PRO A 137 -3.32 -8.53 -11.15
N ARG A 138 -4.15 -7.73 -10.48
CA ARG A 138 -4.57 -6.39 -10.93
C ARG A 138 -4.85 -5.53 -9.71
N ALA A 139 -4.68 -4.23 -9.82
CA ALA A 139 -5.08 -3.32 -8.76
C ALA A 139 -5.71 -2.05 -9.33
N ASP A 140 -6.68 -1.50 -8.61
CA ASP A 140 -7.25 -0.18 -8.89
C ASP A 140 -6.98 0.72 -7.68
N VAL A 141 -6.60 1.97 -7.95
CA VAL A 141 -6.58 3.05 -6.96
C VAL A 141 -7.66 4.05 -7.36
N ILE A 142 -8.61 4.30 -6.47
CA ILE A 142 -9.69 5.25 -6.67
C ILE A 142 -9.45 6.42 -5.72
N LEU A 143 -9.03 7.56 -6.28
CA LEU A 143 -8.85 8.81 -5.56
C LEU A 143 -10.05 9.72 -5.85
N VAL A 144 -10.85 10.05 -4.84
CA VAL A 144 -11.87 11.09 -4.96
C VAL A 144 -11.24 12.40 -4.51
N LYS A 145 -11.38 13.44 -5.32
CA LYS A 145 -10.97 14.81 -4.97
C LYS A 145 -12.07 15.76 -5.38
N ASP A 146 -12.54 16.60 -4.44
CA ASP A 146 -13.63 17.56 -4.70
C ASP A 146 -14.90 16.88 -5.27
N GLY A 147 -15.19 15.66 -4.82
CA GLY A 147 -16.32 14.84 -5.30
C GLY A 147 -16.09 14.15 -6.66
N GLU A 148 -14.95 14.38 -7.32
CA GLU A 148 -14.61 13.79 -8.61
C GLU A 148 -13.74 12.53 -8.43
N PRO A 149 -14.22 11.33 -8.84
CA PRO A 149 -13.45 10.10 -8.73
C PRO A 149 -12.45 9.94 -9.89
N ASN A 150 -11.18 9.78 -9.54
CA ASN A 150 -10.08 9.46 -10.43
C ASN A 150 -9.66 8.00 -10.20
N THR A 151 -9.71 7.17 -11.25
CA THR A 151 -9.33 5.76 -11.15
C THR A 151 -8.03 5.49 -11.91
N PHE A 152 -7.07 4.88 -11.22
CA PHE A 152 -5.79 4.41 -11.74
C PHE A 152 -5.80 2.89 -11.76
N GLU A 153 -5.75 2.30 -12.95
CA GLU A 153 -5.78 0.86 -13.17
C GLU A 153 -4.34 0.34 -13.38
N PHE A 154 -3.93 -0.68 -12.62
CA PHE A 154 -2.62 -1.34 -12.68
C PHE A 154 -2.76 -2.81 -13.06
N GLY A 155 -1.94 -3.29 -14.00
CA GLY A 155 -2.00 -4.68 -14.47
C GLY A 155 -2.97 -4.90 -15.64
N PRO A 156 -3.03 -6.11 -16.21
CA PRO A 156 -3.61 -6.38 -17.53
C PRO A 156 -5.03 -5.83 -17.69
N MET A 157 -5.30 -5.27 -18.88
CA MET A 157 -6.61 -4.77 -19.23
C MET A 157 -7.60 -5.94 -19.24
N PHE A 158 -8.67 -5.82 -18.46
CA PHE A 158 -9.72 -6.81 -18.20
C PHE A 158 -9.84 -7.92 -19.27
N SER A 159 -9.37 -9.12 -18.94
CA SER A 159 -9.77 -10.33 -19.67
C SER A 159 -11.15 -10.75 -19.14
N ARG A 160 -12.07 -11.17 -20.01
CA ARG A 160 -13.41 -11.68 -19.63
C ARG A 160 -13.33 -13.06 -18.94
N SER A 161 -12.35 -13.27 -18.07
CA SER A 161 -12.25 -14.49 -17.30
C SER A 161 -13.44 -14.58 -16.33
N ILE A 162 -14.15 -15.70 -16.42
CA ILE A 162 -15.36 -16.06 -15.66
C ILE A 162 -14.99 -16.59 -14.26
N ASP A 163 -13.71 -16.47 -13.88
CA ASP A 163 -13.17 -17.08 -12.68
C ASP A 163 -13.60 -16.30 -11.41
N LEU A 164 -13.66 -17.03 -10.28
CA LEU A 164 -14.05 -16.47 -8.99
C LEU A 164 -13.04 -15.38 -8.57
N ARG A 165 -13.47 -14.12 -8.67
CA ARG A 165 -12.66 -12.98 -8.28
C ARG A 165 -12.54 -12.93 -6.78
N ARG A 166 -11.30 -12.94 -6.30
CA ARG A 166 -11.01 -12.51 -4.94
C ARG A 166 -10.62 -11.04 -4.99
N THR A 167 -11.15 -10.28 -4.04
CA THR A 167 -10.91 -8.85 -3.93
C THR A 167 -10.49 -8.54 -2.51
N VAL A 168 -9.43 -7.73 -2.38
CA VAL A 168 -9.02 -7.13 -1.12
C VAL A 168 -9.13 -5.63 -1.27
N GLU A 169 -9.64 -4.97 -0.23
CA GLU A 169 -9.78 -3.52 -0.21
C GLU A 169 -9.20 -2.95 1.09
N PHE A 170 -8.50 -1.83 0.96
CA PHE A 170 -8.10 -0.99 2.10
C PHE A 170 -8.25 0.49 1.74
N SER A 171 -8.42 1.33 2.77
CA SER A 171 -8.79 2.73 2.63
C SER A 171 -7.65 3.67 3.03
N GLN A 172 -7.88 4.99 2.86
CA GLN A 172 -7.00 6.03 3.35
C GLN A 172 -6.66 5.92 4.85
N ILE A 173 -7.55 5.32 5.66
CA ILE A 173 -7.35 5.19 7.11
C ILE A 173 -6.16 4.25 7.38
N THR A 174 -6.16 3.08 6.76
CA THR A 174 -5.08 2.09 6.87
C THR A 174 -3.76 2.68 6.40
N LEU A 175 -3.76 3.36 5.25
CA LEU A 175 -2.56 3.97 4.68
C LEU A 175 -2.04 5.13 5.53
N GLY A 176 -2.93 5.97 6.06
CA GLY A 176 -2.60 7.08 6.94
C GLY A 176 -1.93 6.62 8.23
N PHE A 177 -2.48 5.61 8.93
CA PHE A 177 -1.85 5.09 10.16
C PHE A 177 -0.47 4.49 9.92
N VAL A 178 -0.30 3.74 8.82
CA VAL A 178 1.02 3.18 8.45
C VAL A 178 1.99 4.29 8.07
N GLY A 179 1.53 5.30 7.33
CA GLY A 179 2.32 6.46 6.92
C GLY A 179 2.79 7.30 8.10
N GLU A 180 1.88 7.66 9.01
CA GLU A 180 2.19 8.39 10.25
C GLU A 180 3.22 7.64 11.09
N ALA A 181 3.04 6.32 11.25
CA ALA A 181 3.99 5.49 11.98
C ALA A 181 5.41 5.57 11.39
N ILE A 182 5.53 5.52 10.06
CA ILE A 182 6.81 5.66 9.37
C ILE A 182 7.37 7.07 9.55
N ALA A 183 6.60 8.11 9.28
CA ALA A 183 7.06 9.50 9.38
C ALA A 183 7.59 9.81 10.79
N ASP A 184 6.75 9.58 11.80
CA ASP A 184 7.04 9.93 13.19
C ASP A 184 8.15 9.07 13.80
N GLY A 185 8.33 7.85 13.29
CA GLY A 185 9.18 6.84 13.91
C GLY A 185 8.91 6.79 15.42
N PHE A 186 7.66 6.47 15.78
CA PHE A 186 7.09 6.53 17.13
C PHE A 186 8.10 6.95 18.20
N SER A 187 8.19 8.26 18.43
CA SER A 187 9.03 8.81 19.49
C SER A 187 8.51 8.28 20.84
N LYS A 188 9.21 7.30 21.41
CA LYS A 188 9.13 6.92 22.82
C LYS A 188 10.52 6.89 23.42
#